data_AF-A0A841AGJ1-F1
#
_entry.id   AF-A0A841AGJ1-F1
#
_cell.length_a   1.000
_cell.length_b   1.000
_cell.length_c   1.000
_cell.angle_alpha   90.00
_cell.angle_beta   90.00
_cell.angle_gamma   90.00
#
_symmetry.space_group_name_H-M   'P 1'
#
loop_
_entity.id
_entity.type
_entity.pdbx_description
1 polymer ?
#
loop_
_entity_poly.entity_id
_entity_poly.type
_entity_poly.pdbx_seq_one_letter_code
_entity_poly.pdbx_strand_id
1 'polypeptide(L)'
;MSDTVHPAVPASPAVPTDSAYQARLLRAQEELRAGGAAPRGTAATAVRAPVLESWRRSLQALPSGSTTARAALEGSALERARRTHPFSAMLPLLRSRLIAPAVEAGLVVALGDAQGRLLWVEGSSTLTRRADAMGFAAGADWSEPAMGTSAPALAFTHRSPIQVVGAEHFHEAVHPWSCSAVPVLDPRTGTTVGVLDVTGSADAVAPLVLPLLQATARAVQEEMAALAPGAPLADTAPVDLLLTGRRTPLLRCGERTVELSGRHAELLALLHLSPDGVRGAELAEELYGSAAAEGTVRAEVVRLRKVLGEMKEGKIDGRVVIEY
;
A
#
# COMPACT_ATOMS: atom_id res chain seq x y z
N MET A 1 -28.00 -10.19 46.11
CA MET A 1 -26.93 -10.80 45.30
C MET A 1 -27.33 -10.56 43.86
N SER A 2 -26.80 -9.50 43.26
CA SER A 2 -27.15 -9.06 41.91
C SER A 2 -26.03 -9.51 40.98
N ASP A 3 -26.32 -10.50 40.14
CA ASP A 3 -25.41 -10.97 39.09
C ASP A 3 -25.23 -9.87 38.05
N THR A 4 -24.00 -9.36 37.97
CA THR A 4 -23.62 -8.36 36.98
C THR A 4 -23.14 -9.12 35.76
N VAL A 5 -23.99 -9.21 34.74
CA VAL A 5 -23.62 -9.76 33.43
C VAL A 5 -22.63 -8.80 32.79
N HIS A 6 -21.36 -9.20 32.71
CA HIS A 6 -20.36 -8.47 31.94
C HIS A 6 -20.73 -8.54 30.45
N PRO A 7 -20.73 -7.40 29.72
CA PRO A 7 -20.94 -7.43 28.28
C PRO A 7 -19.79 -8.20 27.61
N ALA A 8 -20.17 -9.08 26.67
CA ALA A 8 -19.21 -9.84 25.88
C ALA A 8 -18.27 -8.88 25.14
N VAL A 9 -16.96 -9.05 25.38
CA VAL A 9 -15.90 -8.38 24.63
C VAL A 9 -16.09 -8.74 23.15
N PRO A 10 -16.14 -7.76 22.22
CA PRO A 10 -16.23 -8.07 20.79
C PRO A 10 -15.05 -8.96 20.39
N ALA A 11 -15.33 -10.01 19.62
CA ALA A 11 -14.31 -10.94 19.14
C ALA A 11 -13.19 -10.14 18.45
N SER A 12 -11.97 -10.30 18.96
CA SER A 12 -10.76 -9.73 18.35
C SER A 12 -10.74 -10.12 16.87
N PRO A 13 -10.38 -9.22 15.94
CA PRO A 13 -10.30 -9.56 14.52
C PRO A 13 -9.39 -10.80 14.38
N ALA A 14 -9.92 -11.87 13.80
CA ALA A 14 -9.22 -13.14 13.71
C ALA A 14 -7.82 -12.92 13.10
N VAL A 15 -6.79 -13.43 13.76
CA VAL A 15 -5.43 -13.39 13.24
C VAL A 15 -5.46 -14.07 11.87
N PRO A 16 -4.95 -13.47 10.79
CA PRO A 16 -5.04 -14.03 9.43
C PRO A 16 -4.49 -15.46 9.27
N THR A 17 -3.69 -15.95 10.22
CA THR A 17 -3.18 -17.32 10.27
C THR A 17 -4.08 -18.31 11.03
N ASP A 18 -5.22 -17.88 11.57
CA ASP A 18 -6.20 -18.73 12.26
C ASP A 18 -6.79 -19.77 11.31
N SER A 19 -6.73 -21.04 11.70
CA SER A 19 -7.32 -22.16 10.95
C SER A 19 -8.82 -21.97 10.62
N ALA A 20 -9.60 -21.34 11.50
CA ALA A 20 -11.01 -21.10 11.25
C ALA A 20 -11.21 -20.00 10.19
N TYR A 21 -10.32 -19.01 10.15
CA TYR A 21 -10.27 -18.01 9.10
C TYR A 21 -9.91 -18.65 7.75
N GLN A 22 -8.84 -19.45 7.72
CA GLN A 22 -8.40 -20.16 6.52
C GLN A 22 -9.49 -21.10 5.96
N ALA A 23 -10.20 -21.83 6.82
CA ALA A 23 -11.33 -22.68 6.40
C ALA A 23 -12.51 -21.88 5.81
N ARG A 24 -12.76 -20.65 6.28
CA ARG A 24 -13.78 -19.76 5.68
C ARG A 24 -13.35 -19.27 4.31
N LEU A 25 -12.07 -18.93 4.13
CA LEU A 25 -11.52 -18.49 2.85
C LEU A 25 -11.63 -19.58 1.78
N LEU A 26 -11.29 -20.83 2.11
CA LEU A 26 -11.39 -21.96 1.18
C LEU A 26 -12.83 -22.13 0.66
N ARG A 27 -13.82 -22.13 1.56
CA ARG A 27 -15.25 -22.17 1.16
C ARG A 27 -15.65 -20.98 0.29
N ALA A 28 -15.21 -19.78 0.64
CA ALA A 28 -15.51 -18.58 -0.14
C ALA A 28 -14.90 -18.63 -1.56
N GLN A 29 -13.70 -19.22 -1.72
CA GLN A 29 -13.10 -19.43 -3.05
C GLN A 29 -13.88 -20.46 -3.88
N GLU A 30 -14.31 -21.57 -3.27
CA GLU A 30 -15.13 -22.59 -3.94
C GLU A 30 -16.45 -22.01 -4.43
N GLU A 31 -17.17 -21.27 -3.58
CA GLU A 31 -18.41 -20.58 -3.94
C GLU A 31 -18.21 -19.60 -5.09
N LEU A 32 -17.15 -18.80 -5.01
CA LEU A 32 -16.85 -17.79 -6.03
C LEU A 32 -16.53 -18.42 -7.39
N ARG A 33 -15.76 -19.52 -7.41
CA ARG A 33 -15.44 -20.28 -8.63
C ARG A 33 -16.65 -21.01 -9.22
N ALA A 34 -17.52 -21.55 -8.36
CA ALA A 34 -18.71 -22.28 -8.80
C ALA A 34 -19.81 -21.36 -9.34
N GLY A 35 -19.94 -20.15 -8.78
CA GLY A 35 -21.09 -19.28 -9.04
C GLY A 35 -20.88 -18.10 -9.99
N GLY A 36 -19.64 -17.68 -10.27
CA GLY A 36 -19.33 -16.48 -11.09
C GLY A 36 -19.86 -15.14 -10.53
N ALA A 37 -20.67 -15.18 -9.48
CA ALA A 37 -21.19 -14.05 -8.72
C ALA A 37 -20.57 -14.04 -7.32
N ALA A 38 -20.45 -12.84 -6.75
CA ALA A 38 -19.91 -12.61 -5.40
C ALA A 38 -20.40 -13.63 -4.36
N PRO A 39 -19.56 -14.01 -3.37
CA PRO A 39 -19.99 -14.89 -2.29
C PRO A 39 -21.25 -14.30 -1.65
N ARG A 40 -22.22 -15.13 -1.28
CA ARG A 40 -23.48 -14.68 -0.66
C ARG A 40 -23.47 -15.02 0.83
N GLY A 41 -24.11 -14.19 1.65
CA GLY A 41 -24.22 -14.44 3.10
C GLY A 41 -22.91 -14.27 3.86
N THR A 42 -22.68 -15.12 4.86
CA THR A 42 -21.54 -15.04 5.81
C THR A 42 -20.17 -15.31 5.19
N ALA A 43 -20.10 -15.84 3.97
CA ALA A 43 -18.86 -16.05 3.23
C ALA A 43 -18.29 -14.74 2.65
N ALA A 44 -19.15 -13.79 2.26
CA ALA A 44 -18.74 -12.49 1.74
C ALA A 44 -18.13 -11.60 2.83
N THR A 45 -18.64 -11.71 4.05
CA THR A 45 -18.16 -10.98 5.23
C THR A 45 -16.92 -11.62 5.85
N ALA A 46 -16.53 -12.82 5.42
CA ALA A 46 -15.36 -13.52 5.93
C ALA A 46 -14.05 -13.13 5.22
N VAL A 47 -14.12 -12.59 4.00
CA VAL A 47 -12.96 -12.19 3.19
C VAL A 47 -12.76 -10.68 3.31
N ARG A 48 -11.51 -10.23 3.48
CA ARG A 48 -11.21 -8.79 3.49
C ARG A 48 -11.50 -8.19 2.12
N ALA A 49 -12.01 -6.95 2.08
CA ALA A 49 -12.41 -6.31 0.83
C ALA A 49 -11.32 -6.28 -0.26
N PRO A 50 -10.04 -5.92 0.03
CA PRO A 50 -9.00 -5.89 -1.00
C PRO A 50 -8.74 -7.27 -1.64
N VAL A 51 -8.84 -8.34 -0.84
CA VAL A 51 -8.65 -9.72 -1.30
C VAL A 51 -9.83 -10.17 -2.16
N LEU A 52 -11.06 -9.89 -1.70
CA LEU A 52 -12.27 -10.27 -2.45
C LEU A 52 -12.37 -9.56 -3.80
N GLU A 53 -12.03 -8.26 -3.84
CA GLU A 53 -11.97 -7.49 -5.08
C GLU A 53 -10.94 -8.08 -6.05
N SER A 54 -9.77 -8.46 -5.54
CA SER A 54 -8.73 -9.09 -6.34
C SER A 54 -9.11 -10.47 -6.84
N TRP A 55 -9.76 -11.31 -6.03
CA TRP A 55 -10.26 -12.60 -6.50
C TRP A 55 -11.23 -12.44 -7.67
N ARG A 56 -12.11 -11.43 -7.62
CA ARG A 56 -13.04 -11.15 -8.73
C ARG A 56 -12.31 -10.73 -10.00
N ARG A 57 -11.31 -9.84 -9.90
CA ARG A 57 -10.47 -9.46 -11.06
C ARG A 57 -9.68 -10.64 -11.60
N SER A 58 -9.11 -11.44 -10.70
CA SER A 58 -8.32 -12.64 -11.04
C SER A 58 -9.17 -13.66 -11.80
N LEU A 59 -10.43 -13.90 -11.40
CA LEU A 59 -11.35 -14.80 -12.12
C LEU A 59 -11.74 -14.30 -13.51
N GLN A 60 -11.77 -12.99 -13.71
CA GLN A 60 -12.06 -12.40 -15.03
C GLN A 60 -10.84 -12.48 -15.94
N ALA A 61 -9.63 -12.38 -15.38
CA ALA A 61 -8.38 -12.36 -16.14
C ALA A 61 -7.81 -13.76 -16.44
N LEU A 62 -7.94 -14.70 -15.50
CA LEU A 62 -7.30 -16.01 -15.57
C LEU A 62 -8.29 -17.10 -16.02
N PRO A 63 -7.94 -17.90 -17.04
CA PRO A 63 -8.74 -19.07 -17.43
C PRO A 63 -8.86 -20.10 -16.31
N SER A 64 -9.98 -20.83 -16.28
CA SER A 64 -10.16 -22.00 -15.41
C SER A 64 -9.02 -23.00 -15.61
N GLY A 65 -8.36 -23.40 -14.51
CA GLY A 65 -7.22 -24.32 -14.55
C GLY A 65 -5.87 -23.67 -14.86
N SER A 66 -5.77 -22.33 -14.88
CA SER A 66 -4.48 -21.65 -14.90
C SER A 66 -3.60 -22.11 -13.73
N THR A 67 -2.33 -22.36 -14.02
CA THR A 67 -1.30 -22.71 -13.02
C THR A 67 -0.45 -21.48 -12.68
N THR A 68 0.48 -21.62 -11.75
CA THR A 68 1.35 -20.53 -11.27
C THR A 68 2.21 -19.91 -12.36
N ALA A 69 2.85 -18.79 -12.02
CA ALA A 69 3.57 -17.89 -12.92
C ALA A 69 4.62 -18.62 -13.72
N ARG A 70 4.67 -18.29 -15.00
CA ARG A 70 5.78 -18.65 -15.88
C ARG A 70 6.89 -17.60 -15.79
N ALA A 71 8.11 -18.01 -16.09
CA ALA A 71 9.21 -17.07 -16.30
C ALA A 71 8.86 -16.13 -17.48
N ALA A 72 8.77 -14.83 -17.18
CA ALA A 72 8.56 -13.78 -18.18
C ALA A 72 9.90 -13.20 -18.67
N LEU A 73 10.95 -13.29 -17.84
CA LEU A 73 12.31 -12.88 -18.19
C LEU A 73 13.29 -14.01 -17.89
N GLU A 74 14.16 -14.31 -18.85
CA GLU A 74 15.22 -15.30 -18.69
C GLU A 74 16.56 -14.78 -19.23
N GLY A 75 17.65 -15.37 -18.73
CA GLY A 75 19.02 -15.12 -19.21
C GLY A 75 19.35 -13.64 -19.37
N SER A 76 19.75 -13.25 -20.59
CA SER A 76 20.21 -11.89 -20.88
C SER A 76 19.13 -10.80 -20.72
N ALA A 77 17.85 -11.17 -20.82
CA ALA A 77 16.74 -10.24 -20.64
C ALA A 77 16.56 -9.88 -19.15
N LEU A 78 16.61 -10.87 -18.26
CA LEU A 78 16.58 -10.66 -16.82
C LEU A 78 17.80 -9.84 -16.36
N GLU A 79 18.99 -10.17 -16.85
CA GLU A 79 20.21 -9.43 -16.52
C GLU A 79 20.17 -7.98 -17.00
N ARG A 80 19.57 -7.73 -18.17
CA ARG A 80 19.34 -6.36 -18.63
C ARG A 80 18.37 -5.62 -17.74
N ALA A 81 17.23 -6.23 -17.41
CA ALA A 81 16.22 -5.63 -16.54
C ALA A 81 16.81 -5.26 -15.18
N ARG A 82 17.58 -6.17 -14.56
CA ARG A 82 18.34 -5.90 -13.33
C ARG A 82 19.22 -4.67 -13.47
N ARG A 83 20.16 -4.68 -14.42
CA ARG A 83 21.14 -3.59 -14.61
C ARG A 83 20.50 -2.21 -14.78
N THR A 84 19.38 -2.14 -15.48
CA THR A 84 18.70 -0.87 -15.76
C THR A 84 17.73 -0.44 -14.67
N HIS A 85 17.34 -1.34 -13.77
CA HIS A 85 16.35 -1.04 -12.74
C HIS A 85 16.94 -0.19 -11.61
N PRO A 86 16.22 0.82 -11.08
CA PRO A 86 16.72 1.68 -9.99
C PRO A 86 17.17 0.93 -8.73
N PHE A 87 16.55 -0.21 -8.42
CA PHE A 87 16.98 -1.05 -7.30
C PHE A 87 18.43 -1.53 -7.42
N SER A 88 19.02 -1.61 -8.61
CA SER A 88 20.43 -1.99 -8.75
C SER A 88 21.37 -1.07 -7.99
N ALA A 89 21.12 0.24 -8.00
CA ALA A 89 21.89 1.20 -7.22
C ALA A 89 21.60 1.08 -5.71
N MET A 90 20.40 0.60 -5.35
CA MET A 90 19.92 0.46 -3.98
C MET A 90 20.26 -0.89 -3.33
N LEU A 91 20.80 -1.84 -4.10
CA LEU A 91 21.12 -3.18 -3.60
C LEU A 91 21.99 -3.19 -2.32
N PRO A 92 22.98 -2.31 -2.12
CA PRO A 92 23.73 -2.28 -0.85
C PRO A 92 22.85 -1.97 0.37
N LEU A 93 21.94 -0.98 0.25
CA LEU A 93 20.98 -0.62 1.29
C LEU A 93 19.97 -1.74 1.51
N LEU A 94 19.37 -2.26 0.42
CA LEU A 94 18.42 -3.37 0.48
C LEU A 94 19.03 -4.63 1.08
N ARG A 95 20.30 -4.93 0.77
CA ARG A 95 21.02 -6.08 1.33
C ARG A 95 21.23 -5.94 2.83
N SER A 96 21.67 -4.77 3.28
CA SER A 96 21.96 -4.53 4.69
C SER A 96 20.71 -4.40 5.55
N ARG A 97 19.65 -3.74 5.05
CA ARG A 97 18.47 -3.39 5.86
C ARG A 97 17.30 -4.36 5.74
N LEU A 98 17.23 -5.15 4.66
CA LEU A 98 16.11 -6.05 4.40
C LEU A 98 16.56 -7.49 4.13
N ILE A 99 17.38 -7.71 3.10
CA ILE A 99 17.69 -9.07 2.62
C ILE A 99 18.44 -9.87 3.69
N ALA A 100 19.57 -9.37 4.22
CA ALA A 100 20.34 -10.14 5.19
C ALA A 100 19.54 -10.46 6.48
N PRO A 101 18.85 -9.49 7.13
CA PRO A 101 18.01 -9.80 8.29
C PRO A 101 16.86 -10.78 7.99
N ALA A 102 16.20 -10.65 6.83
CA ALA A 102 15.12 -11.54 6.45
C ALA A 102 15.61 -12.97 6.18
N VAL A 103 16.76 -13.12 5.52
CA VAL A 103 17.40 -14.42 5.26
C VAL A 103 17.79 -15.09 6.58
N GLU A 104 18.35 -14.33 7.54
CA GLU A 104 18.68 -14.82 8.88
C GLU A 104 17.43 -15.27 9.65
N ALA A 105 16.31 -14.56 9.48
CA ALA A 105 15.00 -14.93 10.02
C ALA A 105 14.31 -16.10 9.28
N GLY A 106 14.95 -16.72 8.28
CA GLY A 106 14.37 -17.83 7.53
C GLY A 106 13.26 -17.42 6.56
N LEU A 107 13.35 -16.22 6.00
CA LEU A 107 12.40 -15.67 5.03
C LEU A 107 13.03 -15.54 3.64
N VAL A 108 12.17 -15.42 2.63
CA VAL A 108 12.55 -15.09 1.25
C VAL A 108 12.22 -13.62 1.02
N VAL A 109 13.13 -12.88 0.38
CA VAL A 109 12.88 -11.51 -0.07
C VAL A 109 12.80 -11.50 -1.59
N ALA A 110 11.76 -10.87 -2.13
CA ALA A 110 11.70 -10.55 -3.54
C ALA A 110 11.65 -9.05 -3.79
N LEU A 111 12.30 -8.66 -4.87
CA LEU A 111 12.32 -7.30 -5.37
C LEU A 111 11.67 -7.32 -6.76
N GLY A 112 10.46 -6.78 -6.88
CA GLY A 112 9.70 -6.74 -8.13
C GLY A 112 9.81 -5.39 -8.83
N ASP A 113 9.65 -5.37 -10.15
CA ASP A 113 9.53 -4.13 -10.93
C ASP A 113 8.08 -3.64 -11.03
N ALA A 114 7.90 -2.47 -11.65
CA ALA A 114 6.59 -1.87 -11.90
C ALA A 114 5.69 -2.65 -12.89
N GLN A 115 6.15 -3.77 -13.45
CA GLN A 115 5.34 -4.67 -14.27
C GLN A 115 4.93 -5.92 -13.47
N GLY A 116 5.27 -6.01 -12.18
CA GLY A 116 4.99 -7.18 -11.36
C GLY A 116 5.96 -8.34 -11.57
N ARG A 117 7.07 -8.13 -12.28
CA ARG A 117 8.07 -9.18 -12.51
C ARG A 117 9.10 -9.19 -11.39
N LEU A 118 9.41 -10.36 -10.85
CA LEU A 118 10.40 -10.50 -9.78
C LEU A 118 11.80 -10.39 -10.37
N LEU A 119 12.56 -9.35 -10.03
CA LEU A 119 13.92 -9.16 -10.55
C LEU A 119 14.97 -9.86 -9.67
N TRP A 120 14.78 -9.86 -8.36
CA TRP A 120 15.62 -10.59 -7.40
C TRP A 120 14.74 -11.42 -6.48
N VAL A 121 15.20 -12.62 -6.16
CA VAL A 121 14.59 -13.51 -5.16
C VAL A 121 15.75 -14.06 -4.32
N GLU A 122 15.82 -13.64 -3.07
CA GLU A 122 16.95 -13.84 -2.17
C GLU A 122 16.46 -14.60 -0.92
N GLY A 123 17.23 -15.60 -0.48
CA GLY A 123 16.80 -16.54 0.54
C GLY A 123 17.85 -17.63 0.75
N SER A 124 17.69 -18.46 1.78
CA SER A 124 18.48 -19.69 1.86
C SER A 124 18.18 -20.58 0.65
N SER A 125 19.16 -21.35 0.18
CA SER A 125 19.00 -22.17 -1.03
C SER A 125 17.82 -23.17 -0.94
N THR A 126 17.50 -23.63 0.27
CA THR A 126 16.36 -24.51 0.52
C THR A 126 15.04 -23.77 0.39
N LEU A 127 14.93 -22.56 0.92
CA LEU A 127 13.71 -21.76 0.84
C LEU A 127 13.45 -21.22 -0.55
N THR A 128 14.50 -20.77 -1.26
CA THR A 128 14.34 -20.31 -2.65
C THR A 128 13.94 -21.43 -3.59
N ARG A 129 14.49 -22.65 -3.44
CA ARG A 129 14.01 -23.84 -4.17
C ARG A 129 12.56 -24.19 -3.85
N ARG A 130 12.16 -24.06 -2.58
CA ARG A 130 10.76 -24.30 -2.17
C ARG A 130 9.82 -23.25 -2.77
N ALA A 131 10.25 -21.99 -2.82
CA ALA A 131 9.49 -20.89 -3.43
C ALA A 131 9.39 -21.04 -4.96
N ASP A 132 10.45 -21.51 -5.61
CA ASP A 132 10.46 -21.82 -7.05
C ASP A 132 9.40 -22.86 -7.43
N ALA A 133 9.10 -23.82 -6.55
CA ALA A 133 8.02 -24.81 -6.78
C ALA A 133 6.61 -24.19 -6.92
N MET A 134 6.40 -22.95 -6.43
CA MET A 134 5.18 -22.18 -6.67
C MET A 134 5.35 -21.09 -7.75
N GLY A 135 6.43 -21.14 -8.53
CA GLY A 135 6.78 -20.15 -9.55
C GLY A 135 7.31 -18.82 -8.99
N PHE A 136 7.70 -18.77 -7.70
CA PHE A 136 8.26 -17.58 -7.06
C PHE A 136 9.77 -17.55 -7.24
N ALA A 137 10.19 -17.18 -8.45
CA ALA A 137 11.58 -17.15 -8.87
C ALA A 137 11.91 -15.86 -9.63
N ALA A 138 13.19 -15.52 -9.68
CA ALA A 138 13.63 -14.36 -10.45
C ALA A 138 13.29 -14.54 -11.94
N GLY A 139 12.69 -13.52 -12.53
CA GLY A 139 12.18 -13.50 -13.88
C GLY A 139 10.69 -13.86 -14.00
N ALA A 140 10.07 -14.42 -12.95
CA ALA A 140 8.65 -14.75 -12.95
C ALA A 140 7.76 -13.50 -12.95
N ASP A 141 6.64 -13.57 -13.66
CA ASP A 141 5.59 -12.55 -13.64
C ASP A 141 4.60 -12.82 -12.51
N TRP A 142 4.66 -12.00 -11.46
CA TRP A 142 3.77 -12.03 -10.29
C TRP A 142 2.77 -10.88 -10.30
N SER A 143 2.47 -10.31 -11.46
CA SER A 143 1.38 -9.35 -11.63
C SER A 143 0.02 -10.01 -11.37
N GLU A 144 -0.97 -9.21 -10.99
CA GLU A 144 -2.33 -9.70 -10.72
C GLU A 144 -2.94 -10.43 -11.93
N PRO A 145 -2.79 -9.97 -13.19
CA PRO A 145 -3.31 -10.69 -14.35
C PRO A 145 -2.64 -12.04 -14.60
N ALA A 146 -1.41 -12.25 -14.13
CA ALA A 146 -0.64 -13.48 -14.36
C ALA A 146 -0.77 -14.48 -13.20
N MET A 147 -0.74 -14.01 -11.95
CA MET A 147 -0.77 -14.82 -10.73
C MET A 147 -2.06 -14.75 -9.93
N GLY A 148 -2.93 -13.82 -10.27
CA GLY A 148 -4.05 -13.45 -9.41
C GLY A 148 -3.57 -12.82 -8.11
N THR A 149 -4.39 -12.96 -7.08
CA THR A 149 -4.16 -12.37 -5.77
C THR A 149 -2.88 -12.88 -5.10
N SER A 150 -1.93 -11.96 -4.94
CA SER A 150 -0.69 -12.11 -4.18
C SER A 150 -0.30 -10.77 -3.55
N ALA A 151 0.52 -10.76 -2.51
CA ALA A 151 0.98 -9.52 -1.89
C ALA A 151 1.70 -8.57 -2.88
N PRO A 152 2.67 -9.00 -3.71
CA PRO A 152 3.34 -8.10 -4.65
C PRO A 152 2.36 -7.52 -5.69
N ALA A 153 1.41 -8.32 -6.18
CA ALA A 153 0.36 -7.87 -7.08
C ALA A 153 -0.51 -6.78 -6.45
N LEU A 154 -0.99 -7.01 -5.22
CA LEU A 154 -1.88 -6.07 -4.55
C LEU A 154 -1.18 -4.80 -4.07
N ALA A 155 0.06 -4.91 -3.60
CA ALA A 155 0.86 -3.74 -3.21
C ALA A 155 1.04 -2.79 -4.39
N PHE A 156 1.18 -3.34 -5.60
CA PHE A 156 1.18 -2.58 -6.83
C PHE A 156 -0.20 -1.98 -7.15
N THR A 157 -1.25 -2.79 -7.22
CA THR A 157 -2.62 -2.35 -7.59
C THR A 157 -3.16 -1.27 -6.66
N HIS A 158 -2.96 -1.42 -5.35
CA HIS A 158 -3.48 -0.48 -4.34
C HIS A 158 -2.48 0.64 -4.00
N ARG A 159 -1.24 0.55 -4.48
CA ARG A 159 -0.13 1.46 -4.10
C ARG A 159 -0.03 1.64 -2.59
N SER A 160 -0.22 0.54 -1.85
CA SER A 160 -0.22 0.54 -0.39
C SER A 160 0.40 -0.74 0.18
N PRO A 161 0.94 -0.68 1.41
CA PRO A 161 1.39 -1.86 2.15
C PRO A 161 0.28 -2.89 2.31
N ILE A 162 0.57 -4.16 2.05
CA ILE A 162 -0.42 -5.23 2.19
C ILE A 162 0.22 -6.56 2.60
N GLN A 163 -0.56 -7.37 3.30
CA GLN A 163 -0.26 -8.75 3.60
C GLN A 163 -1.30 -9.65 2.94
N VAL A 164 -0.87 -10.80 2.45
CA VAL A 164 -1.71 -11.85 1.89
C VAL A 164 -1.32 -13.18 2.54
N VAL A 165 -2.28 -13.87 3.15
CA VAL A 165 -2.04 -14.97 4.08
C VAL A 165 -2.72 -16.25 3.62
N GLY A 166 -1.95 -17.30 3.35
CA GLY A 166 -2.46 -18.62 3.05
C GLY A 166 -3.49 -18.64 1.92
N ALA A 167 -4.71 -19.08 2.23
CA ALA A 167 -5.85 -19.17 1.32
C ALA A 167 -6.36 -17.82 0.80
N GLU A 168 -5.80 -16.68 1.24
CA GLU A 168 -6.03 -15.40 0.58
C GLU A 168 -5.39 -15.35 -0.82
N HIS A 169 -4.34 -16.15 -1.06
CA HIS A 169 -3.77 -16.28 -2.39
C HIS A 169 -4.75 -16.94 -3.35
N PHE A 170 -4.75 -16.47 -4.59
CA PHE A 170 -5.68 -16.96 -5.59
C PHE A 170 -5.42 -18.44 -5.95
N HIS A 171 -4.17 -18.83 -6.15
CA HIS A 171 -3.81 -20.22 -6.47
C HIS A 171 -3.55 -21.05 -5.21
N GLU A 172 -4.14 -22.25 -5.18
CA GLU A 172 -3.98 -23.22 -4.08
C GLU A 172 -2.53 -23.62 -3.83
N ALA A 173 -1.72 -23.70 -4.89
CA ALA A 173 -0.28 -23.98 -4.79
C ALA A 173 0.48 -22.97 -3.92
N VAL A 174 -0.06 -21.77 -3.72
CA VAL A 174 0.54 -20.69 -2.92
C VAL A 174 0.00 -20.66 -1.48
N HIS A 175 -1.05 -21.41 -1.16
CA HIS A 175 -1.67 -21.44 0.19
C HIS A 175 -0.73 -21.85 1.33
N PRO A 176 0.36 -22.62 1.13
CA PRO A 176 1.36 -22.85 2.18
C PRO A 176 2.19 -21.61 2.56
N TRP A 177 2.00 -20.49 1.87
CA TRP A 177 2.80 -19.28 2.01
C TRP A 177 1.97 -18.08 2.45
N SER A 178 2.64 -17.15 3.13
CA SER A 178 2.15 -15.81 3.43
C SER A 178 3.19 -14.79 3.00
N CYS A 179 2.71 -13.64 2.54
CA CYS A 179 3.55 -12.61 1.94
C CYS A 179 3.17 -11.24 2.51
N SER A 180 4.18 -10.40 2.75
CA SER A 180 4.03 -8.98 3.06
C SER A 180 4.74 -8.18 1.99
N ALA A 181 4.06 -7.21 1.38
CA ALA A 181 4.63 -6.39 0.31
C ALA A 181 4.34 -4.91 0.50
N VAL A 182 5.27 -4.08 0.05
CA VAL A 182 5.14 -2.62 -0.01
C VAL A 182 5.61 -2.10 -1.36
N PRO A 183 4.92 -1.10 -1.94
CA PRO A 183 5.41 -0.42 -3.12
C PRO A 183 6.58 0.50 -2.76
N VAL A 184 7.52 0.65 -3.69
CA VAL A 184 8.53 1.71 -3.67
C VAL A 184 8.17 2.70 -4.77
N LEU A 185 8.04 3.97 -4.41
CA LEU A 185 7.65 5.04 -5.32
C LEU A 185 8.89 5.84 -5.75
N ASP A 186 8.93 6.30 -6.99
CA ASP A 186 9.94 7.27 -7.41
C ASP A 186 9.62 8.58 -6.67
N PRO A 187 10.56 9.12 -5.87
CA PRO A 187 10.32 10.32 -5.06
C PRO A 187 10.04 11.58 -5.89
N ARG A 188 10.36 11.59 -7.19
CA ARG A 188 10.16 12.73 -8.08
C ARG A 188 8.83 12.68 -8.82
N THR A 189 8.42 11.49 -9.27
CA THR A 189 7.20 11.33 -10.09
C THR A 189 6.03 10.76 -9.29
N GLY A 190 6.29 10.23 -8.10
CA GLY A 190 5.34 9.47 -7.29
C GLY A 190 4.97 8.10 -7.86
N THR A 191 5.41 7.76 -9.08
CA THR A 191 5.03 6.49 -9.73
C THR A 191 5.70 5.30 -9.07
N THR A 192 5.04 4.14 -9.03
CA THR A 192 5.64 2.92 -8.50
C THR A 192 6.85 2.51 -9.35
N VAL A 193 8.01 2.39 -8.71
CA VAL A 193 9.26 1.86 -9.28
C VAL A 193 9.24 0.34 -9.25
N GLY A 194 8.76 -0.22 -8.14
CA GLY A 194 8.74 -1.65 -7.90
C GLY A 194 8.12 -1.96 -6.55
N VAL A 195 8.30 -3.20 -6.10
CA VAL A 195 7.78 -3.69 -4.81
C VAL A 195 8.89 -4.37 -4.02
N LEU A 196 8.87 -4.21 -2.71
CA LEU A 196 9.62 -5.04 -1.77
C LEU A 196 8.65 -6.05 -1.20
N ASP A 197 8.98 -7.33 -1.27
CA ASP A 197 8.17 -8.42 -0.76
C ASP A 197 8.99 -9.33 0.17
N VAL A 198 8.37 -9.76 1.26
CA VAL A 198 8.88 -10.79 2.16
C VAL A 198 7.88 -11.94 2.17
N THR A 199 8.37 -13.13 1.84
CA THR A 199 7.59 -14.36 1.68
C THR A 199 8.09 -15.45 2.64
N GLY A 200 7.15 -16.19 3.22
CA GLY A 200 7.43 -17.26 4.18
C GLY A 200 6.15 -17.93 4.67
N SER A 201 6.12 -18.39 5.92
CA SER A 201 4.90 -18.91 6.57
C SER A 201 4.30 -17.86 7.51
N ALA A 202 4.05 -18.16 8.78
CA ALA A 202 3.47 -17.19 9.71
C ALA A 202 4.41 -15.99 9.98
N ASP A 203 5.72 -16.24 9.97
CA ASP A 203 6.74 -15.22 10.26
C ASP A 203 6.77 -14.09 9.23
N ALA A 204 6.45 -14.39 7.96
CA ALA A 204 6.39 -13.38 6.90
C ALA A 204 5.27 -12.36 7.08
N VAL A 205 4.30 -12.65 7.95
CA VAL A 205 3.19 -11.77 8.28
C VAL A 205 3.13 -11.43 9.76
N ALA A 206 4.24 -11.62 10.48
CA ALA A 206 4.36 -11.19 11.86
C ALA A 206 4.19 -9.64 11.97
N PRO A 207 3.71 -9.12 13.12
CA PRO A 207 3.30 -7.72 13.25
C PRO A 207 4.37 -6.67 12.87
N LEU A 208 5.65 -7.01 13.02
CA LEU A 208 6.76 -6.11 12.72
C LEU A 208 7.27 -6.16 11.27
N VAL A 209 6.82 -7.12 10.46
CA VAL A 209 7.31 -7.27 9.08
C VAL A 209 6.84 -6.13 8.19
N LEU A 210 5.55 -5.79 8.23
CA LEU A 210 5.01 -4.73 7.37
C LEU A 210 5.60 -3.34 7.74
N PRO A 211 5.72 -2.94 9.02
CA PRO A 211 6.43 -1.73 9.41
C PRO A 211 7.91 -1.70 8.97
N LEU A 212 8.63 -2.83 9.10
CA LEU A 212 10.02 -2.93 8.63
C LEU A 212 10.13 -2.71 7.12
N LEU A 213 9.24 -3.33 6.34
CA LEU A 213 9.18 -3.13 4.90
C LEU A 213 8.88 -1.68 4.53
N GLN A 214 7.90 -1.06 5.20
CA GLN A 214 7.57 0.36 4.99
C GLN A 214 8.76 1.28 5.30
N ALA A 215 9.46 1.06 6.42
CA ALA A 215 10.65 1.82 6.79
C ALA A 215 11.79 1.63 5.78
N THR A 216 11.98 0.40 5.30
CA THR A 216 12.99 0.09 4.28
C THR A 216 12.66 0.76 2.95
N ALA A 217 11.40 0.68 2.50
CA ALA A 217 10.94 1.36 1.29
C ALA A 217 11.16 2.87 1.39
N ARG A 218 10.84 3.48 2.54
CA ARG A 218 11.09 4.91 2.78
C ARG A 218 12.57 5.26 2.66
N ALA A 219 13.45 4.47 3.28
CA ALA A 219 14.90 4.68 3.19
C ALA A 219 15.43 4.53 1.75
N VAL A 220 14.91 3.56 0.99
CA VAL A 220 15.23 3.41 -0.45
C VAL A 220 14.82 4.66 -1.21
N GLN A 221 13.61 5.18 -0.98
CA GLN A 221 13.12 6.37 -1.67
C GLN A 221 13.95 7.62 -1.34
N GLU A 222 14.38 7.77 -0.08
CA GLU A 222 15.26 8.87 0.35
C GLU A 222 16.62 8.78 -0.32
N GLU A 223 17.22 7.59 -0.38
CA GLU A 223 18.49 7.37 -1.07
C GLU A 223 18.36 7.61 -2.58
N MET A 224 17.27 7.14 -3.20
CA MET A 224 16.97 7.39 -4.62
C MET A 224 16.83 8.89 -4.92
N ALA A 225 16.22 9.65 -4.01
CA ALA A 225 16.10 11.11 -4.14
C ALA A 225 17.48 11.78 -4.07
N ALA A 226 18.36 11.32 -3.18
CA ALA A 226 19.71 11.86 -3.02
C ALA A 226 20.62 11.58 -4.23
N LEU A 227 20.45 10.43 -4.89
CA LEU A 227 21.26 10.03 -6.04
C LEU A 227 20.83 10.64 -7.39
N ALA A 228 19.70 11.36 -7.44
CA ALA A 228 19.23 12.01 -8.65
C ALA A 228 19.71 13.47 -8.75
N PRO A 229 20.79 13.80 -9.51
CA PRO A 229 21.20 15.18 -9.71
C PRO A 229 20.21 15.95 -10.61
N GLY A 230 19.81 17.16 -10.21
CA GLY A 230 19.52 18.26 -11.13
C GLY A 230 18.14 18.35 -11.81
N ALA A 231 17.05 17.95 -11.16
CA ALA A 231 15.70 18.44 -11.49
C ALA A 231 15.00 18.77 -10.17
N PRO A 232 14.18 19.85 -10.09
CA PRO A 232 13.63 20.29 -8.82
C PRO A 232 12.93 19.10 -8.18
N LEU A 233 13.23 18.84 -6.89
CA LEU A 233 12.28 18.19 -6.01
C LEU A 233 10.93 18.80 -6.38
N ALA A 234 9.93 18.00 -6.73
CA ALA A 234 8.58 18.51 -6.58
C ALA A 234 8.55 19.04 -5.14
N ASP A 235 8.52 20.36 -4.96
CA ASP A 235 8.54 21.02 -3.66
C ASP A 235 7.16 20.82 -3.03
N THR A 236 6.84 19.57 -2.81
CA THR A 236 5.68 19.05 -2.13
C THR A 236 6.25 18.17 -1.03
N ALA A 237 6.96 18.77 -0.07
CA ALA A 237 7.11 18.13 1.22
C ALA A 237 5.70 17.72 1.67
N PRO A 238 5.45 16.44 2.03
CA PRO A 238 4.11 15.99 2.36
C PRO A 238 3.57 16.83 3.51
N VAL A 239 2.40 17.42 3.29
CA VAL A 239 1.76 18.31 4.26
C VAL A 239 0.63 17.56 4.96
N ASP A 240 0.74 17.39 6.27
CA ASP A 240 -0.35 16.81 7.07
C ASP A 240 -1.24 17.93 7.63
N LEU A 241 -2.54 17.81 7.41
CA LEU A 241 -3.57 18.64 8.05
C LEU A 241 -4.16 17.87 9.24
N LEU A 242 -3.90 18.37 10.45
CA LEU A 242 -4.35 17.77 11.71
C LEU A 242 -5.63 18.48 12.19
N LEU A 243 -6.76 17.78 12.14
CA LEU A 243 -8.10 18.37 12.31
C LEU A 243 -8.78 18.11 13.66
N THR A 244 -8.18 17.36 14.57
CA THR A 244 -8.89 16.84 15.75
C THR A 244 -8.25 17.19 17.10
N GLY A 245 -9.11 17.42 18.09
CA GLY A 245 -8.76 17.67 19.51
C GLY A 245 -9.30 19.00 20.07
N ARG A 246 -9.11 19.24 21.38
CA ARG A 246 -9.36 20.55 22.05
C ARG A 246 -8.33 21.64 21.67
N ARG A 247 -7.63 21.47 20.54
CA ARG A 247 -6.50 22.32 20.11
C ARG A 247 -6.84 22.99 18.77
N THR A 248 -6.13 24.08 18.47
CA THR A 248 -6.21 24.78 17.18
C THR A 248 -5.74 23.85 16.04
N PRO A 249 -6.42 23.83 14.87
CA PRO A 249 -6.00 22.99 13.74
C PRO A 249 -4.57 23.29 13.31
N LEU A 250 -3.80 22.27 12.90
CA LEU A 250 -2.39 22.42 12.57
C LEU A 250 -2.09 21.97 11.15
N LEU A 251 -1.17 22.68 10.50
CA LEU A 251 -0.55 22.28 9.25
C LEU A 251 0.91 21.90 9.50
N ARG A 252 1.29 20.65 9.19
CA ARG A 252 2.64 20.14 9.40
C ARG A 252 3.32 19.87 8.06
N CYS A 253 4.50 20.46 7.85
CA CYS A 253 5.32 20.28 6.65
C CYS A 253 6.76 20.00 7.08
N GLY A 254 7.19 18.74 6.99
CA GLY A 254 8.45 18.29 7.58
C GLY A 254 8.48 18.53 9.10
N GLU A 255 9.46 19.29 9.58
CA GLU A 255 9.61 19.67 10.99
C GLU A 255 8.87 20.96 11.36
N ARG A 256 8.27 21.66 10.39
CA ARG A 256 7.56 22.93 10.63
C ARG A 256 6.10 22.65 10.92
N THR A 257 5.53 23.37 11.89
CA THR A 257 4.11 23.32 12.23
C THR A 257 3.56 24.74 12.31
N VAL A 258 2.38 24.96 11.72
CA VAL A 258 1.68 26.24 11.72
C VAL A 258 0.25 26.04 12.22
N GLU A 259 -0.19 26.92 13.12
CA GLU A 259 -1.58 26.97 13.56
C GLU A 259 -2.47 27.60 12.49
N LEU A 260 -3.60 26.95 12.23
CA LEU A 260 -4.63 27.41 11.31
C LEU A 260 -5.86 27.89 12.07
N SER A 261 -6.58 28.84 11.50
CA SER A 261 -7.95 29.12 11.92
C SER A 261 -8.86 27.94 11.52
N GLY A 262 -9.99 27.77 12.21
CA GLY A 262 -11.00 26.77 11.83
C GLY A 262 -11.42 26.91 10.37
N ARG A 263 -11.57 28.15 9.88
CA ARG A 263 -11.96 28.41 8.49
C ARG A 263 -10.88 28.03 7.48
N HIS A 264 -9.61 28.28 7.78
CA HIS A 264 -8.51 27.82 6.92
C HIS A 264 -8.44 26.29 6.86
N ALA A 265 -8.68 25.63 7.99
CA ALA A 265 -8.68 24.17 8.07
C ALA A 265 -9.83 23.55 7.26
N GLU A 266 -11.06 24.06 7.40
CA GLU A 266 -12.22 23.64 6.60
C GLU A 266 -12.00 23.86 5.10
N LEU A 267 -11.44 25.02 4.72
CA LEU A 267 -11.17 25.35 3.32
C LEU A 267 -10.15 24.38 2.71
N LEU A 268 -9.05 24.08 3.43
CA LEU A 268 -8.07 23.08 2.98
C LEU A 268 -8.66 21.67 2.91
N ALA A 269 -9.53 21.29 3.85
CA ALA A 269 -10.19 19.99 3.84
C ALA A 269 -11.13 19.83 2.63
N LEU A 270 -11.94 20.86 2.33
CA LEU A 270 -12.84 20.86 1.17
C LEU A 270 -12.05 20.79 -0.15
N LEU A 271 -10.98 21.58 -0.29
CA LEU A 271 -10.12 21.52 -1.48
C LEU A 271 -9.43 20.16 -1.65
N HIS A 272 -9.04 19.51 -0.55
CA HIS A 272 -8.43 18.17 -0.60
C HIS A 272 -9.44 17.09 -1.02
N LEU A 273 -10.69 17.20 -0.56
CA LEU A 273 -11.76 16.27 -0.91
C LEU A 273 -12.29 16.46 -2.35
N SER A 274 -11.94 17.56 -3.00
CA SER A 274 -12.38 17.91 -4.35
C SER A 274 -11.20 18.01 -5.34
N PRO A 275 -10.59 16.87 -5.75
CA PRO A 275 -9.39 16.85 -6.59
C PRO A 275 -9.61 17.45 -7.99
N ASP A 276 -10.86 17.47 -8.49
CA ASP A 276 -11.23 18.06 -9.79
C ASP A 276 -11.46 19.59 -9.72
N GLY A 277 -11.31 20.19 -8.53
CA GLY A 277 -11.52 21.61 -8.27
C GLY A 277 -12.95 21.95 -7.81
N VAL A 278 -13.08 23.08 -7.11
CA VAL A 278 -14.35 23.62 -6.59
C VAL A 278 -14.51 25.07 -7.00
N ARG A 279 -15.73 25.48 -7.37
CA ARG A 279 -16.05 26.86 -7.73
C ARG A 279 -16.20 27.73 -6.47
N GLY A 280 -15.91 29.03 -6.59
CA GLY A 280 -15.97 29.96 -5.46
C GLY A 280 -17.34 30.04 -4.77
N ALA A 281 -18.42 30.06 -5.55
CA ALA A 281 -19.80 30.03 -5.04
C ALA A 281 -20.15 28.73 -4.31
N GLU A 282 -19.60 27.60 -4.75
CA GLU A 282 -19.83 26.28 -4.14
C GLU A 282 -19.07 26.16 -2.82
N LEU A 283 -17.83 26.65 -2.79
CA LEU A 283 -17.05 26.78 -1.55
C LEU A 283 -17.72 27.73 -0.54
N ALA A 284 -18.41 28.78 -1.02
CA ALA A 284 -19.15 29.71 -0.18
C ALA A 284 -20.41 29.08 0.42
N GLU A 285 -21.12 28.26 -0.36
CA GLU A 285 -22.26 27.49 0.11
C GLU A 285 -21.83 26.47 1.18
N GLU A 286 -20.75 25.74 0.96
CA GLU A 286 -20.23 24.73 1.91
C GLU A 286 -19.69 25.35 3.22
N LEU A 287 -18.95 26.47 3.13
CA LEU A 287 -18.33 27.09 4.31
C LEU A 287 -19.26 28.02 5.11
N TYR A 288 -20.14 28.74 4.41
CA TYR A 288 -20.94 29.83 4.98
C TYR A 288 -22.46 29.64 4.80
N GLY A 289 -22.91 28.59 4.12
CA GLY A 289 -24.33 28.34 3.85
C GLY A 289 -24.96 29.37 2.89
N SER A 290 -24.13 30.09 2.12
CA SER A 290 -24.62 31.07 1.15
C SER A 290 -23.59 31.41 0.08
N ALA A 291 -23.96 31.22 -1.19
CA ALA A 291 -23.20 31.65 -2.37
C ALA A 291 -22.87 33.16 -2.37
N ALA A 292 -23.66 33.99 -1.68
CA ALA A 292 -23.39 35.43 -1.54
C ALA A 292 -22.10 35.71 -0.75
N ALA A 293 -21.58 34.73 0.00
CA ALA A 293 -20.33 34.83 0.74
C ALA A 293 -19.07 34.58 -0.11
N GLU A 294 -19.18 34.48 -1.44
CA GLU A 294 -18.02 34.26 -2.33
C GLU A 294 -16.91 35.32 -2.13
N GLY A 295 -17.28 36.58 -1.87
CA GLY A 295 -16.32 37.64 -1.53
C GLY A 295 -15.54 37.35 -0.24
N THR A 296 -16.19 36.77 0.76
CA THR A 296 -15.58 36.34 2.03
C THR A 296 -14.63 35.16 1.82
N VAL A 297 -15.05 34.17 1.04
CA VAL A 297 -14.19 33.03 0.64
C VAL A 297 -12.92 33.53 -0.04
N ARG A 298 -13.04 34.46 -0.99
CA ARG A 298 -11.87 35.05 -1.66
C ARG A 298 -10.93 35.73 -0.66
N ALA A 299 -11.46 36.43 0.34
CA ALA A 299 -10.65 37.05 1.39
C ALA A 299 -9.93 36.01 2.28
N GLU A 300 -10.60 34.92 2.65
CA GLU A 300 -9.96 33.81 3.39
C GLU A 300 -8.89 33.11 2.56
N VAL A 301 -9.11 32.88 1.26
CA VAL A 301 -8.09 32.31 0.38
C VAL A 301 -6.84 33.19 0.29
N VAL A 302 -7.00 34.52 0.25
CA VAL A 302 -5.87 35.46 0.26
C VAL A 302 -5.09 35.38 1.59
N ARG A 303 -5.80 35.35 2.72
CA ARG A 303 -5.18 35.17 4.05
C ARG A 303 -4.46 33.83 4.16
N LEU A 304 -5.11 32.75 3.73
CA LEU A 304 -4.53 31.41 3.70
C LEU A 304 -3.27 31.37 2.85
N ARG A 305 -3.26 31.97 1.65
CA ARG A 305 -2.05 32.05 0.82
C ARG A 305 -0.89 32.76 1.53
N LYS A 306 -1.16 33.77 2.36
CA LYS A 306 -0.12 34.42 3.17
C LYS A 306 0.46 33.46 4.21
N VAL A 307 -0.41 32.75 4.94
CA VAL A 307 0.01 31.72 5.93
C VAL A 307 0.81 30.60 5.26
N LEU A 308 0.41 30.17 4.07
CA LEU A 308 1.11 29.13 3.30
C LEU A 308 2.42 29.66 2.66
N GLY A 309 2.46 30.92 2.26
CA GLY A 309 3.66 31.57 1.71
C GLY A 309 4.79 31.67 2.73
N GLU A 310 4.48 31.72 4.03
CA GLU A 310 5.47 31.63 5.11
C GLU A 310 6.08 30.22 5.24
N MET A 311 5.48 29.19 4.62
CA MET A 311 5.90 27.78 4.69
C MET A 311 6.80 27.32 3.54
N LYS A 312 6.50 27.69 2.27
CA LYS A 312 7.40 27.80 1.07
C LYS A 312 6.58 27.81 -0.24
N GLU A 313 7.18 28.35 -1.30
CA GLU A 313 6.63 28.56 -2.65
C GLU A 313 6.51 27.25 -3.46
N GLY A 314 5.37 26.56 -3.33
CA GLY A 314 5.11 25.34 -4.10
C GLY A 314 3.65 24.90 -4.04
N LYS A 315 3.28 24.02 -4.97
CA LYS A 315 1.97 23.35 -4.97
C LYS A 315 1.92 22.45 -3.73
N ILE A 316 0.86 22.53 -2.93
CA ILE A 316 0.73 21.70 -1.72
C ILE A 316 0.02 20.40 -2.11
N ASP A 317 0.69 19.27 -1.91
CA ASP A 317 0.07 17.94 -1.92
C ASP A 317 0.04 17.45 -0.46
N GLY A 318 -1.17 17.29 0.07
CA GLY A 318 -1.38 17.11 1.50
C GLY A 318 -2.32 15.96 1.83
N ARG A 319 -2.21 15.42 3.04
CA ARG A 319 -3.08 14.37 3.58
C ARG A 319 -3.83 14.91 4.80
N VAL A 320 -5.11 14.56 4.91
CA VAL A 320 -5.89 14.84 6.12
C VAL A 320 -5.67 13.71 7.13
N VAL A 321 -5.29 14.07 8.36
CA VAL A 321 -5.07 13.13 9.47
C VAL A 321 -6.04 13.46 10.60
N ILE A 322 -6.80 12.46 11.03
CA ILE A 322 -7.78 12.51 12.12
C ILE A 322 -7.15 11.77 13.31
N GLU A 323 -6.66 12.50 14.31
CA GLU A 323 -6.12 11.98 15.57
C GLU A 323 -7.24 11.88 16.63
N TYR A 324 -7.48 10.72 17.22
CA TYR A 324 -8.48 10.54 18.29
C TYR A 324 -7.87 10.73 19.68
#